data_AF-A0A8R1ETV9-F1
#
_entry.id   AF-A0A8R1ETV9-F1
#
_cell.length_a   1.000
_cell.length_b   1.000
_cell.length_c   1.000
_cell.angle_alpha   90.00
_cell.angle_beta   90.00
_cell.angle_gamma   90.00
#
_symmetry.space_group_name_H-M   'P 1'
#
loop_
_entity.id
_entity.type
_entity.pdbx_description
1 polymer ?
#
loop_
_entity_poly.entity_id
_entity_poly.type
_entity_poly.pdbx_seq_one_letter_code
_entity_poly.pdbx_strand_id
1 'polypeptide(L)'
;LGRLLNHNNELEPELHRRRRAAWAAFNNIKNTTDALSCPRIRAQLFDSIVLPALTYGSEVWTFTQALSERVRVTHAALERRLVGISLSEQRQRNLHREDIRAQSEVRDPLLVIKKKKLGWAGHIMRRNDGRWTRLVQEWYPIGEKRPVGRPRMRWSDSLKEQISLFDGNHLKTHWSTIAKDRMAWKAVIRDHIR
;
A
#
# COMPACT_ATOMS: atom_id res chain seq x y z
N LEU A 1 -8.69 -2.28 16.72
CA LEU A 1 -8.20 -1.96 15.37
C LEU A 1 -7.02 -1.00 15.49
N GLY A 2 -5.80 -1.53 15.45
CA GLY A 2 -4.56 -0.76 15.57
C GLY A 2 -3.41 -1.50 14.90
N ARG A 3 -2.32 -0.79 14.61
CA ARG A 3 -1.06 -1.39 14.14
C ARG A 3 -0.36 -2.07 15.32
N LEU A 4 0.27 -3.22 15.12
CA LEU A 4 1.20 -3.74 16.12
C LEU A 4 2.36 -2.75 16.31
N LEU A 5 2.44 -2.16 17.50
CA LEU A 5 3.60 -1.36 17.91
C LEU A 5 4.68 -2.31 18.43
N ASN A 6 5.91 -2.11 17.97
CA ASN A 6 7.08 -2.80 18.47
C ASN A 6 8.21 -1.79 18.66
N HIS A 7 9.12 -2.09 19.58
CA HIS A 7 10.25 -1.21 19.92
C HIS A 7 11.20 -0.99 18.73
N ASN A 8 11.20 -1.93 17.78
CA ASN A 8 12.06 -1.88 16.61
C ASN A 8 11.39 -1.22 15.40
N ASN A 9 10.16 -0.71 15.46
CA ASN A 9 9.41 -0.20 14.30
C ASN A 9 9.43 -1.14 13.07
N GLU A 10 9.36 -2.45 13.29
CA GLU A 10 9.32 -3.47 12.25
C GLU A 10 7.89 -3.65 11.73
N LEU A 11 7.73 -3.64 10.41
CA LEU A 11 6.43 -3.83 9.76
C LEU A 11 6.09 -5.30 9.48
N GLU A 12 7.05 -6.22 9.66
CA GLU A 12 6.87 -7.63 9.32
C GLU A 12 5.73 -8.31 10.11
N PRO A 13 5.63 -8.14 11.44
CA PRO A 13 4.54 -8.77 12.19
C PRO A 13 3.17 -8.23 11.79
N GLU A 14 3.09 -6.94 11.46
CA GLU A 14 1.86 -6.31 10.98
C GLU A 14 1.46 -6.89 9.62
N LEU A 15 2.40 -7.02 8.70
CA LEU A 15 2.14 -7.61 7.40
C LEU A 15 1.69 -9.07 7.52
N HIS A 16 2.30 -9.83 8.43
CA HIS A 16 1.89 -11.20 8.71
C HIS A 16 0.43 -11.27 9.18
N ARG A 17 0.00 -10.35 10.05
CA ARG A 17 -1.41 -10.22 10.46
C ARG A 17 -2.32 -9.89 9.28
N ARG A 18 -1.93 -8.96 8.41
CA ARG A 18 -2.72 -8.57 7.22
C ARG A 18 -2.85 -9.69 6.20
N ARG A 19 -1.77 -10.44 5.97
CA ARG A 19 -1.78 -11.66 5.16
C ARG A 19 -2.81 -12.66 5.70
N ARG A 20 -2.78 -12.96 7.00
CA ARG A 20 -3.75 -13.88 7.62
C ARG A 20 -5.19 -13.38 7.49
N ALA A 21 -5.41 -12.09 7.73
CA ALA A 21 -6.72 -11.48 7.60
C ALA A 21 -7.25 -11.56 6.16
N ALA A 22 -6.40 -11.29 5.16
CA ALA A 22 -6.76 -11.41 3.75
C ALA A 22 -7.12 -12.85 3.36
N TRP A 23 -6.35 -13.85 3.81
CA TRP A 23 -6.68 -15.25 3.58
C TRP A 23 -7.98 -15.68 4.25
N ALA A 24 -8.21 -15.26 5.50
CA ALA A 24 -9.48 -15.54 6.18
C ALA A 24 -10.67 -14.91 5.45
N ALA A 25 -10.53 -13.64 5.03
CA ALA A 25 -11.53 -12.93 4.25
C ALA A 25 -11.82 -13.63 2.91
N PHE A 26 -10.78 -14.11 2.20
CA PHE A 26 -10.94 -14.85 0.95
C PHE A 26 -11.65 -16.19 1.18
N ASN A 27 -11.25 -16.95 2.22
CA ASN A 27 -11.87 -18.24 2.52
C ASN A 27 -13.36 -18.11 2.82
N ASN A 28 -13.79 -17.02 3.47
CA ASN A 28 -15.21 -16.76 3.74
C ASN A 28 -16.03 -16.54 2.47
N ILE A 29 -15.44 -16.00 1.40
CA ILE A 29 -16.14 -15.72 0.14
C ILE A 29 -15.88 -16.77 -0.95
N LYS A 30 -15.00 -17.75 -0.67
CA LYS A 30 -14.49 -18.69 -1.67
C LYS A 30 -15.62 -19.43 -2.40
N ASN A 31 -16.57 -19.99 -1.67
CA ASN A 31 -17.67 -20.74 -2.27
C ASN A 31 -18.53 -19.86 -3.19
N THR A 32 -18.78 -18.62 -2.77
CA THR A 32 -19.49 -17.63 -3.58
C THR A 32 -18.69 -17.27 -4.82
N THR A 33 -17.38 -17.03 -4.70
CA THR A 33 -16.52 -16.72 -5.85
C THR A 33 -16.39 -17.89 -6.81
N ASP A 34 -16.40 -19.14 -6.33
CA ASP A 34 -16.29 -20.34 -7.16
C ASP A 34 -17.59 -20.61 -7.94
N ALA A 35 -18.75 -20.24 -7.39
CA ALA A 35 -20.04 -20.35 -8.06
C ALA A 35 -20.27 -19.27 -9.14
N LEU A 36 -19.50 -18.19 -9.12
CA LEU A 36 -19.64 -17.07 -10.06
C LEU A 36 -18.81 -17.33 -11.33
N SER A 37 -19.47 -17.33 -12.50
CA SER A 37 -18.78 -17.48 -13.79
C SER A 37 -18.14 -16.18 -14.31
N CYS A 38 -18.66 -15.01 -13.92
CA CYS A 38 -18.19 -13.71 -14.42
C CYS A 38 -16.93 -13.23 -13.65
N PRO A 39 -15.75 -13.11 -14.30
CA PRO A 39 -14.51 -12.68 -13.65
C PRO A 39 -14.65 -11.31 -12.97
N ARG A 40 -15.33 -10.37 -13.62
CA ARG A 40 -15.57 -9.02 -13.11
C ARG A 40 -16.30 -8.98 -11.76
N ILE A 41 -17.32 -9.81 -11.56
CA ILE A 41 -18.07 -9.86 -10.29
C ILE A 41 -17.19 -10.47 -9.18
N ARG A 42 -16.41 -11.51 -9.52
CA ARG A 42 -15.45 -12.11 -8.60
C ARG A 42 -14.39 -11.09 -8.17
N ALA A 43 -13.89 -10.30 -9.12
CA ALA A 43 -12.94 -9.22 -8.88
C ALA A 43 -13.53 -8.17 -7.95
N GLN A 44 -14.77 -7.73 -8.18
CA GLN A 44 -15.46 -6.77 -7.32
C GLN A 44 -15.64 -7.28 -5.89
N LEU A 45 -15.97 -8.56 -5.70
CA LEU A 45 -16.11 -9.17 -4.37
C LEU A 45 -14.75 -9.26 -3.67
N PHE A 46 -13.71 -9.67 -4.40
CA PHE A 46 -12.34 -9.69 -3.91
C PHE A 46 -11.87 -8.30 -3.47
N ASP A 47 -12.10 -7.31 -4.33
CA ASP A 47 -11.69 -5.93 -4.15
C ASP A 47 -12.41 -5.21 -3.01
N SER A 48 -13.62 -5.64 -2.66
CA SER A 48 -14.43 -5.08 -1.58
C SER A 48 -14.16 -5.72 -0.23
N ILE A 49 -13.69 -6.98 -0.20
CA ILE A 49 -13.57 -7.76 1.05
C ILE A 49 -12.11 -8.12 1.36
N VAL A 50 -11.39 -8.70 0.40
CA VAL A 50 -10.03 -9.23 0.59
C VAL A 50 -9.01 -8.10 0.51
N LEU A 51 -9.13 -7.23 -0.49
CA LEU A 51 -8.18 -6.15 -0.71
C LEU A 51 -8.13 -5.15 0.47
N PRO A 52 -9.25 -4.75 1.09
CA PRO A 52 -9.22 -3.92 2.28
C PRO A 52 -8.59 -4.63 3.48
N ALA A 53 -8.80 -5.93 3.65
CA ALA A 53 -8.18 -6.72 4.73
C ALA A 53 -6.65 -6.77 4.58
N LEU A 54 -6.14 -6.94 3.36
CA LEU A 54 -4.71 -6.94 3.05
C LEU A 54 -4.06 -5.55 3.23
N THR A 55 -4.77 -4.50 2.79
CA THR A 55 -4.23 -3.13 2.72
C THR A 55 -4.66 -2.25 3.90
N TYR A 56 -5.18 -2.84 4.98
CA TYR A 56 -5.59 -2.07 6.14
C TYR A 56 -4.39 -1.43 6.84
N GLY A 57 -4.49 -0.14 7.18
CA GLY A 57 -3.44 0.59 7.88
C GLY A 57 -2.20 0.90 7.03
N SER A 58 -2.23 0.60 5.73
CA SER A 58 -1.09 0.80 4.84
C SER A 58 -0.72 2.26 4.61
N GLU A 59 -1.65 3.20 4.85
CA GLU A 59 -1.41 4.64 4.73
C GLU A 59 -0.32 5.17 5.66
N VAL A 60 -0.09 4.52 6.80
CA VAL A 60 0.91 4.91 7.80
C VAL A 60 2.21 4.10 7.72
N TRP A 61 2.33 3.17 6.75
CA TRP A 61 3.52 2.35 6.61
C TRP A 61 4.64 3.07 5.85
N THR A 62 5.88 2.78 6.24
CA THR A 62 7.09 3.06 5.46
C THR A 62 7.26 1.96 4.41
N PHE A 63 6.90 2.28 3.16
CA PHE A 63 6.90 1.32 2.06
C PHE A 63 8.31 1.13 1.50
N THR A 64 8.99 0.09 1.97
CA THR A 64 10.25 -0.37 1.38
C THR A 64 9.95 -1.32 0.22
N GLN A 65 10.90 -1.49 -0.70
CA GLN A 65 10.79 -2.46 -1.81
C GLN A 65 10.51 -3.88 -1.30
N ALA A 66 11.16 -4.26 -0.19
CA ALA A 66 10.98 -5.57 0.45
C ALA A 66 9.57 -5.77 1.01
N LEU A 67 8.91 -4.70 1.49
CA LEU A 67 7.51 -4.75 1.94
C LEU A 67 6.56 -4.85 0.74
N SER A 68 6.81 -4.07 -0.31
CA SER A 68 6.05 -4.12 -1.56
C SER A 68 6.03 -5.53 -2.14
N GLU A 69 7.17 -6.21 -2.19
CA GLU A 69 7.24 -7.55 -2.76
C GLU A 69 6.45 -8.58 -1.93
N ARG A 70 6.49 -8.49 -0.60
CA ARG A 70 5.69 -9.38 0.25
C ARG A 70 4.18 -9.21 0.07
N VAL A 71 3.72 -7.96 -0.10
CA VAL A 71 2.33 -7.66 -0.45
C VAL A 71 2.00 -8.27 -1.82
N ARG A 72 2.85 -8.07 -2.83
CA ARG A 72 2.67 -8.66 -4.18
C ARG A 72 2.60 -10.18 -4.14
N VAL A 73 3.50 -10.85 -3.42
CA VAL A 73 3.52 -12.32 -3.30
C VAL A 73 2.24 -12.83 -2.64
N THR A 74 1.80 -12.17 -1.56
CA THR A 74 0.54 -12.52 -0.89
C THR A 74 -0.65 -12.35 -1.83
N HIS A 75 -0.71 -11.21 -2.53
CA HIS A 75 -1.77 -10.91 -3.47
C HIS A 75 -1.81 -11.88 -4.64
N ALA A 76 -0.66 -12.18 -5.25
CA ALA A 76 -0.56 -13.13 -6.37
C ALA A 76 -1.02 -14.54 -5.97
N ALA A 77 -0.75 -14.97 -4.74
CA ALA A 77 -1.25 -16.25 -4.25
C ALA A 77 -2.78 -16.26 -4.07
N LEU A 78 -3.36 -15.14 -3.63
CA LEU A 78 -4.81 -14.95 -3.52
C LEU A 78 -5.47 -14.83 -4.91
N GLU A 79 -4.92 -14.03 -5.82
CA GLU A 79 -5.33 -13.90 -7.23
C GLU A 79 -5.38 -15.25 -7.91
N ARG A 80 -4.31 -16.04 -7.76
CA ARG A 80 -4.23 -17.37 -8.35
C ARG A 80 -5.33 -18.30 -7.84
N ARG A 81 -5.63 -18.24 -6.53
CA ARG A 81 -6.75 -19.00 -5.94
C ARG A 81 -8.09 -18.48 -6.42
N LEU A 82 -8.24 -17.16 -6.60
CA LEU A 82 -9.43 -16.57 -7.18
C LEU A 82 -9.65 -17.13 -8.59
N VAL A 83 -8.67 -17.14 -9.49
CA VAL A 83 -8.89 -17.67 -10.86
C VAL A 83 -8.99 -19.20 -10.93
N GLY A 84 -8.82 -19.92 -9.82
CA GLY A 84 -8.94 -21.38 -9.78
C GLY A 84 -7.67 -22.13 -10.21
N ILE A 85 -6.56 -21.44 -10.46
CA ILE A 85 -5.33 -22.04 -10.98
C ILE A 85 -4.48 -22.61 -9.82
N SER A 86 -4.06 -23.86 -9.94
CA SER A 86 -3.12 -24.44 -8.96
C SER A 86 -1.67 -23.96 -9.22
N LEU A 87 -0.79 -24.05 -8.22
CA LEU A 87 0.61 -23.67 -8.43
C LEU A 87 1.32 -24.61 -9.41
N SER A 88 0.91 -25.88 -9.43
CA SER A 88 1.40 -26.89 -10.38
C SER A 88 0.93 -26.57 -11.80
N GLU A 89 -0.36 -26.26 -11.96
CA GLU A 89 -0.93 -25.88 -13.25
C GLU A 89 -0.28 -24.60 -13.81
N GLN A 90 -0.06 -23.59 -12.96
CA GLN A 90 0.65 -22.38 -13.36
C GLN A 90 2.02 -22.69 -13.97
N ARG A 91 2.79 -23.59 -13.33
CA ARG A 91 4.13 -24.00 -13.79
C ARG A 91 4.05 -24.81 -15.08
N GLN A 92 3.11 -25.76 -15.16
CA GLN A 92 2.93 -26.62 -16.34
C GLN A 92 2.55 -25.81 -17.58
N ARG A 93 1.72 -24.77 -17.40
CA ARG A 93 1.28 -23.86 -18.47
C ARG A 93 2.25 -22.70 -18.70
N ASN A 94 3.36 -22.64 -17.96
CA ASN A 94 4.33 -21.55 -17.97
C ASN A 94 3.70 -20.14 -17.85
N LEU A 95 2.70 -20.00 -16.97
CA LEU A 95 1.98 -18.74 -16.78
C LEU A 95 2.75 -17.80 -15.83
N HIS A 96 2.98 -16.58 -16.30
CA HIS A 96 3.53 -15.49 -15.52
C HIS A 96 2.45 -14.85 -14.60
N ARG A 97 2.89 -13.97 -13.69
CA ARG A 97 1.95 -13.31 -12.74
C ARG A 97 1.01 -12.36 -13.49
N GLU A 98 1.52 -11.77 -14.56
CA GLU A 98 0.83 -10.86 -15.46
C GLU A 98 -0.34 -11.56 -16.16
N ASP A 99 -0.16 -12.82 -16.57
CA ASP A 99 -1.22 -13.63 -17.20
C ASP A 99 -2.38 -13.89 -16.24
N ILE A 100 -2.07 -14.19 -14.97
CA ILE A 100 -3.08 -14.38 -13.92
C ILE A 100 -3.78 -13.05 -13.61
N ARG A 101 -3.04 -11.94 -13.63
CA ARG A 101 -3.61 -10.61 -13.40
C ARG A 101 -4.57 -10.21 -14.51
N ALA A 102 -4.23 -10.50 -15.76
CA ALA A 102 -5.11 -10.27 -16.91
C ALA A 102 -6.43 -11.04 -16.79
N GLN A 103 -6.44 -12.23 -16.18
CA GLN A 103 -7.64 -13.05 -15.99
C GLN A 103 -8.48 -12.66 -14.77
N SER A 104 -7.86 -12.15 -13.71
CA SER A 104 -8.52 -11.90 -12.43
C SER A 104 -9.25 -10.55 -12.36
N GLU A 105 -8.89 -9.57 -13.19
CA GLU A 105 -9.45 -8.20 -13.21
C GLU A 105 -9.40 -7.45 -11.86
N VAL A 106 -8.67 -7.96 -10.86
CA VAL A 106 -8.55 -7.33 -9.53
C VAL A 106 -7.61 -6.13 -9.57
N ARG A 107 -7.82 -5.18 -8.67
CA ARG A 107 -6.95 -4.00 -8.56
C ARG A 107 -5.57 -4.37 -8.02
N ASP A 108 -4.52 -3.72 -8.54
CA ASP A 108 -3.18 -3.84 -7.97
C ASP A 108 -3.18 -3.32 -6.51
N PRO A 109 -2.79 -4.16 -5.53
CA PRO A 109 -2.74 -3.79 -4.13
C PRO A 109 -1.80 -2.62 -3.88
N LEU A 110 -0.69 -2.50 -4.61
CA LEU A 110 0.27 -1.43 -4.42
C LEU A 110 -0.28 -0.09 -4.89
N LEU A 111 -1.06 -0.06 -5.99
CA LEU A 111 -1.76 1.15 -6.42
C LEU A 111 -2.80 1.58 -5.38
N VAL A 112 -3.56 0.63 -4.82
CA VAL A 112 -4.53 0.92 -3.74
C VAL A 112 -3.83 1.48 -2.51
N ILE A 113 -2.71 0.89 -2.10
CA ILE A 113 -1.93 1.37 -0.96
C ILE A 113 -1.35 2.76 -1.22
N LYS A 114 -0.78 3.00 -2.40
CA LYS A 114 -0.25 4.30 -2.80
C LYS A 114 -1.34 5.35 -2.74
N LYS A 115 -2.53 5.06 -3.29
CA LYS A 115 -3.71 5.94 -3.21
C LYS A 115 -4.10 6.27 -1.78
N LYS A 116 -4.19 5.26 -0.89
CA LYS A 116 -4.49 5.46 0.53
C LYS A 116 -3.47 6.35 1.21
N LYS A 117 -2.18 6.06 1.00
CA LYS A 117 -1.07 6.82 1.59
C LYS A 117 -1.06 8.28 1.15
N LEU A 118 -1.24 8.55 -0.14
CA LEU A 118 -1.32 9.92 -0.66
C LEU A 118 -2.57 10.64 -0.15
N GLY A 119 -3.72 9.95 -0.13
CA GLY A 119 -4.96 10.51 0.43
C GLY A 119 -4.80 10.93 1.89
N TRP A 120 -4.19 10.06 2.69
CA TRP A 120 -3.86 10.30 4.10
C TRP A 120 -2.88 11.45 4.30
N ALA A 121 -1.80 11.50 3.51
CA ALA A 121 -0.82 12.58 3.58
C ALA A 121 -1.46 13.95 3.30
N GLY A 122 -2.27 14.05 2.24
CA GLY A 122 -3.04 15.27 1.97
C GLY A 122 -4.04 15.60 3.07
N HIS A 123 -4.73 14.61 3.63
CA HIS A 123 -5.68 14.81 4.73
C HIS A 123 -4.98 15.43 5.94
N ILE A 124 -3.82 14.92 6.34
CA ILE A 124 -3.10 15.41 7.52
C ILE A 124 -2.56 16.81 7.31
N MET A 125 -1.98 17.10 6.14
CA MET A 125 -1.40 18.42 5.88
C MET A 125 -2.43 19.55 5.90
N ARG A 126 -3.68 19.24 5.59
CA ARG A 126 -4.81 20.19 5.62
C ARG A 126 -5.61 20.15 6.91
N ARG A 127 -5.29 19.26 7.84
CA ARG A 127 -6.00 19.18 9.13
C ARG A 127 -5.53 20.29 10.06
N ASN A 128 -6.47 20.98 10.71
CA ASN A 128 -6.20 22.08 11.65
C ASN A 128 -6.87 21.88 13.02
N ASP A 129 -7.07 20.63 13.43
CA ASP A 129 -7.79 20.25 14.66
C ASP A 129 -6.89 20.07 15.89
N GLY A 130 -5.62 20.49 15.80
CA GLY A 130 -4.66 20.41 16.89
C GLY A 130 -4.21 18.99 17.32
N ARG A 131 -4.76 17.89 16.76
CA ARG A 131 -4.33 16.56 17.24
C ARG A 131 -2.93 16.22 16.74
N TRP A 132 -2.23 15.45 17.57
CA TRP A 132 -0.82 15.12 17.37
C TRP A 132 -0.52 14.25 16.16
N THR A 133 -1.51 13.78 15.41
CA THR A 133 -1.30 12.94 14.21
C THR A 133 -0.36 13.59 13.20
N ARG A 134 -0.49 14.91 13.00
CA ARG A 134 0.41 15.68 12.13
C ARG A 134 1.80 15.78 12.75
N LEU A 135 1.87 16.18 14.01
CA LEU A 135 3.11 16.30 14.76
C LEU A 135 3.89 14.99 14.70
N VAL A 136 3.31 13.87 15.11
CA VAL A 136 3.93 12.54 15.11
C VAL A 136 4.41 12.08 13.73
N GLN A 137 3.71 12.45 12.65
CA GLN A 137 4.11 12.06 11.29
C GLN A 137 5.19 12.95 10.68
N GLU A 138 5.25 14.22 11.07
CA GLU A 138 6.33 15.15 10.70
C GLU A 138 7.50 15.07 11.70
N TRP A 139 7.31 14.46 12.87
CA TRP A 139 8.26 14.49 13.98
C TRP A 139 9.58 13.79 13.64
N TYR A 140 10.65 14.43 14.08
CA TYR A 140 11.98 13.86 14.16
C TYR A 140 12.70 14.46 15.38
N PRO A 141 13.74 13.78 15.91
CA PRO A 141 14.54 14.33 17.00
C PRO A 141 15.27 15.58 16.50
N ILE A 142 14.92 16.74 17.06
CA ILE A 142 15.57 18.03 16.72
C ILE A 142 16.94 18.06 17.42
N GLY A 143 17.99 18.44 16.68
CA GLY A 143 19.36 18.52 17.21
C GLY A 143 20.18 17.23 17.05
N GLU A 144 19.55 16.10 16.71
CA GLU A 144 20.29 14.87 16.41
C GLU A 144 20.54 14.70 14.92
N LYS A 145 21.79 14.38 14.57
CA LYS A 145 22.15 13.97 13.20
C LYS A 145 21.75 12.51 12.99
N ARG A 146 21.26 12.19 11.79
CA ARG A 146 21.01 10.78 11.43
C ARG A 146 22.32 10.00 11.42
N PRO A 147 22.31 8.71 11.83
CA PRO A 147 23.45 7.83 11.64
C PRO A 147 23.88 7.80 10.18
N VAL A 148 25.19 7.78 9.95
CA VAL A 148 25.78 7.66 8.61
C VAL A 148 25.53 6.26 8.06
N GLY A 149 25.39 6.15 6.73
CA GLY A 149 25.14 4.87 6.03
C GLY A 149 23.69 4.72 5.59
N ARG A 150 23.04 3.62 5.99
CA ARG A 150 21.65 3.29 5.61
C ARG A 150 20.69 3.44 6.79
N PRO A 151 20.40 4.68 7.26
CA PRO A 151 19.42 4.88 8.30
C PRO A 151 18.03 4.42 7.83
N ARG A 152 17.18 4.04 8.78
CA ARG A 152 15.82 3.59 8.47
C ARG A 152 15.02 4.74 7.86
N MET A 153 14.33 4.45 6.76
CA MET A 153 13.45 5.40 6.08
C MET A 153 12.27 5.77 6.97
N ARG A 154 12.00 7.07 7.14
CA ARG A 154 10.81 7.58 7.83
C ARG A 154 9.62 7.67 6.86
N TRP A 155 8.42 7.79 7.41
CA TRP A 155 7.21 7.88 6.58
C TRP A 155 7.23 9.13 5.68
N SER A 156 7.62 10.28 6.22
CA SER A 156 7.75 11.54 5.47
C SER A 156 8.86 11.48 4.41
N ASP A 157 9.98 10.80 4.67
CA ASP A 157 11.08 10.63 3.71
C ASP A 157 10.58 9.94 2.42
N SER A 158 9.74 8.91 2.57
CA SER A 158 9.21 8.17 1.41
C SER A 158 8.29 9.02 0.53
N LEU A 159 7.62 10.04 1.08
CA LEU A 159 6.85 11.01 0.30
C LEU A 159 7.76 12.07 -0.29
N LYS A 160 8.82 12.45 0.42
CA LYS A 160 9.81 13.40 -0.08
C LYS A 160 10.48 12.89 -1.34
N GLU A 161 10.93 11.63 -1.34
CA GLU A 161 11.57 10.97 -2.48
C GLU A 161 10.62 10.86 -3.70
N GLN A 162 9.34 10.60 -3.46
CA GLN A 162 8.39 10.34 -4.55
C GLN A 162 7.75 11.60 -5.14
N ILE A 163 7.56 12.66 -4.34
CA ILE A 163 6.63 13.75 -4.69
C ILE A 163 7.27 15.13 -4.62
N SER A 164 8.33 15.31 -3.83
CA SER A 164 8.93 16.64 -3.73
C SER A 164 9.56 17.04 -5.06
N LEU A 165 9.48 18.32 -5.37
CA LEU A 165 10.07 18.88 -6.58
C LEU A 165 11.50 19.30 -6.28
N PHE A 166 12.43 18.87 -7.12
CA PHE A 166 13.84 19.19 -7.03
C PHE A 166 14.30 19.94 -8.28
N ASP A 167 15.26 20.84 -8.08
CA ASP A 167 16.01 21.52 -9.15
C ASP A 167 17.48 21.11 -9.02
N GLY A 168 17.90 20.14 -9.84
CA GLY A 168 19.10 19.37 -9.59
C GLY A 168 19.06 18.70 -8.21
N ASN A 169 20.03 19.01 -7.35
CA ASN A 169 20.09 18.49 -5.97
C ASN A 169 19.35 19.36 -4.95
N HIS A 170 18.79 20.50 -5.35
CA HIS A 170 18.14 21.44 -4.43
C HIS A 170 16.65 21.16 -4.32
N LEU A 171 16.15 21.06 -3.09
CA LEU A 171 14.73 20.90 -2.83
C LEU A 171 13.99 22.22 -3.14
N LYS A 172 13.23 22.24 -4.24
CA LYS A 172 12.45 23.41 -4.66
C LYS A 172 11.13 23.50 -3.89
N THR A 173 10.36 22.41 -3.85
CA THR A 173 9.08 22.37 -3.16
C THR A 173 8.92 21.06 -2.42
N HIS A 174 8.80 21.14 -1.09
CA HIS A 174 8.53 19.96 -0.28
C HIS A 174 7.09 19.47 -0.49
N TRP A 175 6.89 18.15 -0.54
CA TRP A 175 5.57 17.54 -0.76
C TRP A 175 4.49 18.05 0.21
N SER A 176 4.84 18.38 1.46
CA SER A 176 3.88 18.86 2.46
C SER A 176 3.28 20.22 2.09
N THR A 177 4.05 21.07 1.41
CA THR A 177 3.56 22.36 0.88
C THR A 177 2.56 22.13 -0.23
N ILE A 178 2.87 21.23 -1.17
CA ILE A 178 1.95 20.85 -2.27
C ILE A 178 0.66 20.26 -1.70
N ALA A 179 0.77 19.41 -0.68
CA ALA A 179 -0.35 18.75 -0.04
C ALA A 179 -1.35 19.67 0.66
N LYS A 180 -0.94 20.91 1.03
CA LYS A 180 -1.86 21.92 1.60
C LYS A 180 -2.88 22.40 0.58
N ASP A 181 -2.50 22.51 -0.70
CA ASP A 181 -3.43 22.80 -1.78
C ASP A 181 -4.17 21.53 -2.20
N ARG A 182 -5.50 21.55 -2.09
CA ARG A 182 -6.34 20.38 -2.39
C ARG A 182 -6.32 20.02 -3.87
N MET A 183 -6.29 21.00 -4.76
CA MET A 183 -6.32 20.81 -6.21
C MET A 183 -4.96 20.35 -6.72
N ALA A 184 -3.87 20.98 -6.27
CA ALA A 184 -2.52 20.53 -6.58
C ALA A 184 -2.29 19.09 -6.10
N TRP A 185 -2.72 18.76 -4.87
CA TRP A 185 -2.60 17.41 -4.34
C TRP A 185 -3.43 16.37 -5.10
N LYS A 186 -4.63 16.73 -5.57
CA LYS A 186 -5.44 15.85 -6.43
C LYS A 186 -4.73 15.55 -7.77
N ALA A 187 -4.02 16.53 -8.34
CA ALA A 187 -3.23 16.32 -9.55
C ALA A 187 -2.08 15.35 -9.30
N VAL A 188 -1.30 15.54 -8.22
CA VAL A 188 -0.25 14.61 -7.80
C VAL A 188 -0.78 13.19 -7.65
N ILE A 189 -1.89 13.01 -6.93
CA ILE A 189 -2.54 11.70 -6.75
C ILE A 189 -2.88 11.07 -8.10
N ARG A 190 -3.46 11.83 -9.03
CA ARG A 190 -3.83 11.35 -10.36
C ARG A 190 -2.61 10.86 -11.13
N ASP A 191 -1.54 11.63 -11.16
CA ASP A 191 -0.33 11.31 -11.92
C ASP A 191 0.39 10.07 -11.36
N HIS A 192 0.26 9.84 -10.05
CA HIS A 192 0.93 8.74 -9.37
C HIS A 192 0.13 7.43 -9.34
N ILE A 193 -1.13 7.42 -9.78
CA ILE A 193 -2.04 6.26 -9.74
C ILE A 193 -2.44 5.80 -11.17
N ARG A 194 -1.95 6.49 -12.20
CA ARG A 194 -2.07 6.04 -13.60
C ARG A 194 -1.31 4.74 -13.84
#